data_AF-A0AAU0RDU6-F1
#
_entry.id   AF-A0AAU0RDU6-F1
#
_cell.length_a   1.000
_cell.length_b   1.000
_cell.length_c   1.000
_cell.angle_alpha   90.00
_cell.angle_beta   90.00
_cell.angle_gamma   90.00
#
_symmetry.space_group_name_H-M   'P 1'
#
loop_
_entity.id
_entity.type
_entity.pdbx_description
1 polymer ?
#
loop_
_entity_poly.entity_id
_entity_poly.type
_entity_poly.pdbx_seq_one_letter_code
_entity_poly.pdbx_strand_id
1 'polypeptide(L)'
;MKPIFILSILMICVGACKKAHYEWEDYQYTGVPIVTIDTTKSALATRQAGKVVFFNKKDADLATQQFSFTLEWAGFNKVTVTSIEVYNSYNKAESSVPAYPLVISSPGNQYTNIAQFPLPSIVGTNDHLYETVTEFPKTFNFTAAELAALNNVDLSAVAVNDYFLFKFIVNLSDGRRVVTFYNNICDESRGEPGDCRVGVRFKNQ
;
A
#
# COMPACT_ATOMS: atom_id res chain seq x y z
N MET A 1 -31.63 -58.00 7.65
CA MET A 1 -30.85 -57.23 6.65
C MET A 1 -29.84 -56.37 7.41
N LYS A 2 -28.57 -56.45 7.02
CA LYS A 2 -27.39 -56.31 7.89
C LYS A 2 -27.07 -54.85 8.32
N PRO A 3 -26.55 -54.62 9.55
CA PRO A 3 -26.06 -53.32 10.03
C PRO A 3 -24.88 -52.74 9.21
N ILE A 4 -24.30 -53.55 8.32
CA ILE A 4 -23.21 -53.16 7.41
C ILE A 4 -23.68 -52.10 6.38
N PHE A 5 -24.95 -52.12 5.98
CA PHE A 5 -25.47 -51.18 4.97
C PHE A 5 -25.61 -49.74 5.49
N ILE A 6 -25.84 -49.57 6.80
CA ILE A 6 -25.99 -48.24 7.43
C ILE A 6 -24.62 -47.57 7.60
N LEU A 7 -23.57 -48.36 7.87
CA LEU A 7 -22.20 -47.85 8.02
C LEU A 7 -21.61 -47.37 6.69
N SER A 8 -21.98 -47.99 5.56
CA SER A 8 -21.55 -47.57 4.22
C SER A 8 -22.17 -46.24 3.78
N ILE A 9 -23.43 -45.98 4.14
CA ILE A 9 -24.13 -44.73 3.83
C ILE A 9 -23.60 -43.57 4.67
N LEU A 10 -23.24 -43.83 5.93
CA LEU A 10 -22.65 -42.82 6.81
C LEU A 10 -21.23 -42.39 6.35
N MET A 11 -20.45 -43.30 5.75
CA MET A 11 -19.13 -42.99 5.19
C MET A 11 -19.18 -42.13 3.91
N ILE A 12 -20.25 -42.22 3.13
CA ILE A 12 -20.44 -41.38 1.93
C ILE A 12 -20.80 -39.93 2.31
N CYS A 13 -21.48 -39.74 3.45
CA CYS A 13 -21.82 -38.41 3.95
C CYS A 13 -20.63 -37.61 4.50
N VAL A 14 -19.53 -38.28 4.89
CA VAL A 14 -18.32 -37.58 5.39
C VAL A 14 -17.47 -37.00 4.25
N GLY A 15 -17.56 -37.57 3.05
CA GLY A 15 -16.89 -37.05 1.84
C GLY A 15 -17.65 -35.92 1.14
N ALA A 16 -18.92 -35.70 1.51
CA ALA A 16 -19.79 -34.67 0.94
C ALA A 16 -19.73 -33.33 1.67
N CYS A 17 -18.79 -33.17 2.61
CA CYS A 17 -18.33 -31.85 3.04
C CYS A 17 -17.57 -31.21 1.87
N LYS A 18 -18.31 -30.75 0.85
CA LYS A 18 -17.77 -29.82 -0.14
C LYS A 18 -17.25 -28.65 0.68
N LYS A 19 -15.93 -28.51 0.77
CA LYS A 19 -15.33 -27.23 1.10
C LYS A 19 -15.98 -26.26 0.11
N ALA A 20 -16.74 -25.30 0.63
CA ALA A 20 -17.34 -24.29 -0.21
C ALA A 20 -16.19 -23.71 -1.04
N HIS A 21 -16.24 -23.92 -2.35
CA HIS A 21 -15.28 -23.30 -3.23
C HIS A 21 -15.69 -21.85 -3.31
N TYR A 22 -14.96 -21.01 -2.59
CA TYR A 22 -15.28 -19.60 -2.57
C TYR A 22 -14.64 -18.96 -3.81
N GLU A 23 -15.35 -18.06 -4.48
CA GLU A 23 -14.86 -17.38 -5.68
C GLU A 23 -13.49 -16.69 -5.46
N TRP A 24 -13.14 -16.36 -4.21
CA TRP A 24 -11.83 -15.82 -3.89
C TRP A 24 -10.67 -16.81 -4.01
N GLU A 25 -10.93 -18.12 -3.93
CA GLU A 25 -9.94 -19.18 -4.15
C GLU A 25 -9.50 -19.28 -5.63
N ASP A 26 -10.33 -18.74 -6.53
CA ASP A 26 -10.08 -18.66 -7.98
C ASP A 26 -9.53 -17.30 -8.43
N TYR A 27 -9.41 -16.32 -7.52
CA TYR A 27 -8.77 -15.05 -7.88
C TYR A 27 -7.35 -15.33 -8.40
N GLN A 28 -7.08 -14.87 -9.62
CA GLN A 28 -5.76 -14.81 -10.22
C GLN A 28 -4.96 -13.72 -9.49
N TYR A 29 -4.52 -14.02 -8.27
CA TYR A 29 -3.65 -13.12 -7.53
C TYR A 29 -2.32 -12.99 -8.28
N THR A 30 -2.01 -11.78 -8.69
CA THR A 30 -0.69 -11.41 -9.23
C THR A 30 0.25 -11.06 -8.07
N GLY A 31 1.55 -10.91 -8.36
CA GLY A 31 2.49 -10.39 -7.37
C GLY A 31 2.15 -8.93 -7.03
N VAL A 32 2.06 -8.62 -5.74
CA VAL A 32 1.75 -7.27 -5.24
C VAL A 32 2.86 -6.76 -4.33
N PRO A 33 3.12 -5.44 -4.29
CA PRO A 33 3.98 -4.86 -3.28
C PRO A 33 3.25 -4.86 -1.92
N ILE A 34 4.00 -5.06 -0.85
CA ILE A 34 3.54 -4.90 0.52
C ILE A 34 4.36 -3.77 1.14
N VAL A 35 3.67 -2.71 1.55
CA VAL A 35 4.31 -1.58 2.21
C VAL A 35 3.90 -1.50 3.67
N THR A 36 4.87 -1.31 4.53
CA THR A 36 4.70 -1.11 5.96
C THR A 36 5.32 0.22 6.36
N ILE A 37 4.51 1.27 6.59
CA ILE A 37 5.00 2.54 7.14
C ILE A 37 5.49 2.34 8.58
N ASP A 38 6.47 3.14 9.00
CA ASP A 38 6.86 3.25 10.40
C ASP A 38 6.10 4.44 11.02
N THR A 39 4.97 4.14 11.68
CA THR A 39 4.15 5.18 12.31
C THR A 39 4.83 5.84 13.51
N THR A 40 5.90 5.25 14.06
CA THR A 40 6.61 5.81 15.22
C THR A 40 7.52 6.96 14.85
N LYS A 41 7.89 7.07 13.56
CA LYS A 41 8.71 8.16 13.01
C LYS A 41 7.90 9.34 12.47
N SER A 42 6.58 9.19 12.36
CA SER A 42 5.69 10.24 11.88
C SER A 42 5.65 11.41 12.86
N ALA A 43 5.69 12.65 12.34
CA ALA A 43 5.56 13.84 13.18
C ALA A 43 4.16 13.98 13.80
N LEU A 44 3.13 13.43 13.13
CA LEU A 44 1.76 13.39 13.64
C LEU A 44 1.23 11.96 13.74
N ALA A 45 0.25 11.71 14.61
CA ALA A 45 -0.31 10.37 14.79
C ALA A 45 -1.03 9.85 13.54
N THR A 46 -0.80 8.60 13.17
CA THR A 46 -1.35 7.95 11.97
C THR A 46 -1.62 6.46 12.24
N ARG A 47 -2.15 5.73 11.26
CA ARG A 47 -2.36 4.29 11.34
C ARG A 47 -1.76 3.60 10.14
N GLN A 48 -1.26 2.38 10.35
CA GLN A 48 -0.64 1.57 9.31
C GLN A 48 -1.47 1.42 8.03
N ALA A 49 -2.76 1.18 8.22
CA ALA A 49 -3.71 0.98 7.13
C ALA A 49 -4.00 2.25 6.32
N GLY A 50 -3.55 3.43 6.77
CA GLY A 50 -3.68 4.66 5.99
C GLY A 50 -2.66 4.77 4.86
N LYS A 51 -1.55 4.01 4.90
CA LYS A 51 -0.39 4.16 3.98
C LYS A 51 0.10 5.62 3.82
N VAL A 52 -0.22 6.45 4.81
CA VAL A 52 0.10 7.87 4.84
C VAL A 52 0.63 8.22 6.23
N VAL A 53 1.67 9.03 6.23
CA VAL A 53 2.11 9.76 7.42
C VAL A 53 2.07 11.26 7.16
N PHE A 54 2.35 12.05 8.19
CA PHE A 54 2.28 13.50 8.06
C PHE A 54 3.51 14.18 8.63
N PHE A 55 4.05 15.12 7.85
CA PHE A 55 4.95 16.14 8.36
C PHE A 55 4.14 17.29 8.94
N ASN A 56 4.61 17.86 10.05
CA ASN A 56 4.01 19.03 10.66
C ASN A 56 4.79 20.30 10.30
N LYS A 57 4.21 21.14 9.45
CA LYS A 57 4.80 22.41 9.01
C LYS A 57 4.92 23.46 10.12
N LYS A 58 4.18 23.29 11.22
CA LYS A 58 4.23 24.22 12.35
C LYS A 58 5.49 24.07 13.18
N ASP A 59 6.10 22.88 13.15
CA ASP A 59 7.29 22.60 13.92
C ASP A 59 8.53 23.21 13.24
N ALA A 60 9.41 23.79 14.07
CA ALA A 60 10.62 24.47 13.59
C ALA A 60 11.64 23.52 12.94
N ASP A 61 11.49 22.21 13.16
CA ASP A 61 12.38 21.15 12.72
C ASP A 61 11.82 20.36 11.52
N LEU A 62 10.91 20.97 10.75
CA LEU A 62 10.27 20.34 9.58
C LEU A 62 11.26 19.57 8.69
N ALA A 63 12.42 20.14 8.42
CA ALA A 63 13.45 19.55 7.57
C ALA A 63 13.96 18.18 8.06
N THR A 64 13.98 17.95 9.38
CA THR A 64 14.50 16.73 10.01
C THR A 64 13.42 15.71 10.34
N GLN A 65 12.14 16.04 10.18
CA GLN A 65 11.05 15.10 10.37
C GLN A 65 11.17 13.92 9.41
N GLN A 66 10.84 12.72 9.89
CA GLN A 66 11.15 11.47 9.21
C GLN A 66 9.92 10.82 8.58
N PHE A 67 10.14 10.20 7.43
CA PHE A 67 9.24 9.27 6.78
C PHE A 67 10.01 7.99 6.52
N SER A 68 9.45 6.85 6.95
CA SER A 68 10.08 5.55 6.79
C SER A 68 9.02 4.51 6.43
N PHE A 69 9.40 3.60 5.54
CA PHE A 69 8.59 2.45 5.19
C PHE A 69 9.45 1.25 4.80
N THR A 70 8.95 0.06 5.09
CA THR A 70 9.50 -1.20 4.63
C THR A 70 8.70 -1.70 3.44
N LEU A 71 9.39 -2.07 2.38
CA LEU A 71 8.87 -2.66 1.16
C LEU A 71 9.18 -4.16 1.14
N GLU A 72 8.15 -4.94 0.90
CA GLU A 72 8.17 -6.38 0.70
C GLU A 72 7.21 -6.72 -0.46
N TRP A 73 6.96 -8.00 -0.72
CA TRP A 73 6.02 -8.44 -1.73
C TRP A 73 5.27 -9.70 -1.30
N ALA A 74 4.11 -9.92 -1.90
CA ALA A 74 3.42 -11.19 -1.84
C ALA A 74 3.10 -11.68 -3.26
N GLY A 75 3.51 -12.92 -3.53
CA GLY A 75 3.21 -13.63 -4.78
C GLY A 75 2.05 -14.62 -4.65
N PHE A 76 1.46 -14.73 -3.46
CA PHE A 76 0.33 -15.60 -3.12
C PHE A 76 0.48 -17.07 -3.58
N ASN A 77 1.72 -17.58 -3.58
CA ASN A 77 2.09 -18.91 -4.10
C ASN A 77 1.77 -19.14 -5.60
N LYS A 78 1.54 -18.07 -6.37
CA LYS A 78 1.24 -18.12 -7.82
C LYS A 78 2.38 -17.62 -8.70
N VAL A 79 3.12 -16.63 -8.23
CA VAL A 79 4.22 -16.00 -8.98
C VAL A 79 5.31 -15.51 -8.04
N THR A 80 6.53 -15.34 -8.54
CA THR A 80 7.62 -14.73 -7.78
C THR A 80 7.85 -13.31 -8.31
N VAL A 81 8.00 -12.35 -7.39
CA VAL A 81 8.46 -11.00 -7.73
C VAL A 81 9.98 -11.02 -7.81
N THR A 82 10.52 -10.59 -8.95
CA THR A 82 11.98 -10.52 -9.18
C THR A 82 12.54 -9.16 -8.80
N SER A 83 11.79 -8.10 -9.05
CA SER A 83 12.16 -6.75 -8.63
C SER A 83 10.96 -5.84 -8.49
N ILE A 84 11.13 -4.75 -7.73
CA ILE A 84 10.15 -3.66 -7.64
C ILE A 84 10.86 -2.35 -7.96
N GLU A 85 10.38 -1.67 -8.98
CA GLU A 85 10.79 -0.31 -9.31
C GLU A 85 10.04 0.65 -8.38
N VAL A 86 10.79 1.46 -7.65
CA VAL A 86 10.28 2.44 -6.69
C VAL A 86 10.39 3.81 -7.32
N TYR A 87 9.24 4.42 -7.57
CA TYR A 87 9.13 5.77 -8.10
C TYR A 87 8.78 6.75 -7.00
N ASN A 88 9.25 7.99 -7.11
CA ASN A 88 8.93 9.05 -6.18
C ASN A 88 8.53 10.33 -6.92
N SER A 89 7.57 11.07 -6.36
CA SER A 89 7.15 12.38 -6.85
C SER A 89 6.76 13.31 -5.70
N TYR A 90 6.87 14.61 -5.96
CA TYR A 90 6.22 15.66 -5.20
C TYR A 90 4.97 16.15 -5.94
N ASN A 91 3.88 16.32 -5.20
CA ASN A 91 2.59 16.66 -5.75
C ASN A 91 1.95 17.79 -4.93
N LYS A 92 1.23 18.66 -5.63
CA LYS A 92 0.39 19.68 -4.99
C LYS A 92 -0.88 19.06 -4.44
N ALA A 93 -1.41 19.66 -3.38
CA ALA A 93 -2.68 19.26 -2.79
C ALA A 93 -3.79 19.13 -3.84
N GLU A 94 -4.58 18.07 -3.71
CA GLU A 94 -5.75 17.84 -4.56
C GLU A 94 -6.88 18.79 -4.21
N SER A 95 -7.82 18.98 -5.15
CA SER A 95 -9.05 19.76 -4.90
C SER A 95 -9.91 19.19 -3.78
N SER A 96 -9.88 17.87 -3.59
CA SER A 96 -10.56 17.16 -2.50
C SER A 96 -9.55 16.43 -1.64
N VAL A 97 -9.08 17.11 -0.60
CA VAL A 97 -8.07 16.58 0.32
C VAL A 97 -8.70 15.62 1.34
N PRO A 98 -8.09 14.45 1.58
CA PRO A 98 -8.48 13.57 2.69
C PRO A 98 -8.36 14.24 4.08
N ALA A 99 -9.34 13.98 4.93
CA ALA A 99 -9.39 14.54 6.28
C ALA A 99 -8.22 14.06 7.16
N TYR A 100 -7.83 14.92 8.10
CA TYR A 100 -6.97 14.58 9.23
C TYR A 100 -7.66 15.06 10.53
N PRO A 101 -7.69 14.25 11.62
CA PRO A 101 -7.20 12.88 11.73
C PRO A 101 -7.87 11.90 10.76
N LEU A 102 -7.19 10.78 10.47
CA LEU A 102 -7.71 9.75 9.56
C LEU A 102 -9.05 9.18 10.07
N VAL A 103 -10.07 9.19 9.21
CA VAL A 103 -11.35 8.56 9.49
C VAL A 103 -11.30 7.09 9.06
N ILE A 104 -11.71 6.19 9.96
CA ILE A 104 -11.65 4.74 9.77
C ILE A 104 -13.06 4.20 9.53
N SER A 105 -13.18 3.26 8.60
CA SER A 105 -14.44 2.59 8.25
C SER A 105 -14.96 1.71 9.39
N SER A 106 -16.29 1.69 9.57
CA SER A 106 -17.01 0.85 10.53
C SER A 106 -18.17 0.12 9.83
N PRO A 107 -18.46 -1.16 10.13
CA PRO A 107 -17.77 -2.03 11.10
C PRO A 107 -16.45 -2.60 10.53
N GLY A 108 -15.47 -2.84 11.40
CA GLY A 108 -14.19 -3.46 11.03
C GLY A 108 -12.96 -2.69 11.48
N ASN A 109 -13.03 -1.36 11.60
CA ASN A 109 -11.98 -0.47 12.15
C ASN A 109 -10.57 -0.68 11.57
N GLN A 110 -10.46 -1.31 10.40
CA GLN A 110 -9.19 -1.74 9.86
C GLN A 110 -8.62 -0.74 8.87
N TYR A 111 -9.49 -0.14 8.05
CA TYR A 111 -9.08 0.63 6.89
C TYR A 111 -9.68 2.04 6.87
N THR A 112 -8.98 2.97 6.23
CA THR A 112 -9.49 4.34 6.03
C THR A 112 -10.80 4.30 5.23
N ASN A 113 -11.69 5.27 5.46
CA ASN A 113 -12.96 5.33 4.73
C ASN A 113 -12.83 5.92 3.32
N ILE A 114 -11.68 6.53 3.00
CA ILE A 114 -11.36 7.16 1.72
C ILE A 114 -9.88 6.95 1.39
N ALA A 115 -9.56 6.97 0.10
CA ALA A 115 -8.18 6.91 -0.38
C ALA A 115 -7.38 8.11 0.14
N GLN A 116 -6.15 7.86 0.57
CA GLN A 116 -5.26 8.91 1.07
C GLN A 116 -4.47 9.61 -0.02
N PHE A 117 -4.52 9.11 -1.27
CA PHE A 117 -3.86 9.66 -2.47
C PHE A 117 -4.71 9.39 -3.72
N PRO A 118 -4.48 10.09 -4.85
CA PRO A 118 -5.33 10.01 -6.05
C PRO A 118 -5.24 8.66 -6.74
N LEU A 119 -6.40 8.10 -7.09
CA LEU A 119 -6.53 6.84 -7.83
C LEU A 119 -6.64 7.07 -9.34
N PRO A 120 -6.24 6.10 -10.18
CA PRO A 120 -5.48 4.88 -9.84
C PRO A 120 -4.00 5.14 -9.58
N SER A 121 -3.29 4.22 -8.92
CA SER A 121 -1.83 4.28 -8.83
C SER A 121 -1.17 4.01 -10.18
N ILE A 122 -0.88 5.08 -10.93
CA ILE A 122 -0.14 5.02 -12.19
C ILE A 122 1.08 5.92 -12.11
N VAL A 123 2.23 5.38 -12.50
CA VAL A 123 3.47 6.16 -12.71
C VAL A 123 3.25 7.09 -13.91
N GLY A 124 3.21 8.39 -13.63
CA GLY A 124 3.05 9.46 -14.61
C GLY A 124 4.37 10.14 -14.94
N THR A 125 4.29 11.26 -15.66
CA THR A 125 5.47 12.00 -16.14
C THR A 125 6.28 12.69 -15.05
N ASN A 126 5.67 12.97 -13.90
CA ASN A 126 6.31 13.64 -12.77
C ASN A 126 6.90 12.63 -11.76
N ASP A 127 6.72 11.34 -12.00
CA ASP A 127 7.27 10.29 -11.15
C ASP A 127 8.67 9.91 -11.65
N HIS A 128 9.64 9.97 -10.75
CA HIS A 128 11.04 9.67 -11.06
C HIS A 128 11.41 8.31 -10.47
N LEU A 129 12.06 7.47 -11.27
CA LEU A 129 12.61 6.21 -10.77
C LEU A 129 13.69 6.52 -9.74
N TYR A 130 13.48 6.09 -8.50
CA TYR A 130 14.43 6.26 -7.41
C TYR A 130 15.37 5.06 -7.30
N GLU A 131 14.81 3.84 -7.21
CA GLU A 131 15.58 2.61 -7.04
C GLU A 131 14.81 1.42 -7.64
N THR A 132 15.53 0.43 -8.17
CA THR A 132 14.98 -0.90 -8.49
C THR A 132 15.44 -1.88 -7.42
N VAL A 133 14.51 -2.32 -6.57
CA VAL A 133 14.78 -3.21 -5.45
C VAL A 133 14.74 -4.66 -5.91
N THR A 134 15.79 -5.43 -5.60
CA THR A 134 15.89 -6.88 -5.88
C THR A 134 16.00 -7.72 -4.62
N GLU A 135 16.23 -7.09 -3.46
CA GLU A 135 16.39 -7.75 -2.17
C GLU A 135 15.29 -7.26 -1.20
N PHE A 136 14.58 -8.20 -0.57
CA PHE A 136 13.43 -7.92 0.29
C PHE A 136 13.56 -8.65 1.64
N PRO A 137 13.05 -8.07 2.75
CA PRO A 137 12.44 -6.74 2.84
C PRO A 137 13.48 -5.61 2.73
N LYS A 138 13.09 -4.49 2.10
CA LYS A 138 13.91 -3.28 1.96
C LYS A 138 13.29 -2.14 2.76
N THR A 139 14.05 -1.52 3.65
CA THR A 139 13.58 -0.35 4.39
C THR A 139 14.12 0.94 3.79
N PHE A 140 13.23 1.88 3.55
CA PHE A 140 13.52 3.25 3.13
C PHE A 140 13.34 4.20 4.29
N ASN A 141 14.29 5.11 4.47
CA ASN A 141 14.23 6.16 5.48
C ASN A 141 14.58 7.47 4.80
N PHE A 142 13.72 8.46 4.97
CA PHE A 142 13.92 9.79 4.44
C PHE A 142 13.56 10.84 5.49
N THR A 143 14.25 11.96 5.45
CA THR A 143 13.83 13.21 6.06
C THR A 143 13.00 14.03 5.06
N ALA A 144 12.25 15.02 5.55
CA ALA A 144 11.57 15.96 4.66
C ALA A 144 12.55 16.68 3.72
N ALA A 145 13.75 17.02 4.21
CA ALA A 145 14.80 17.65 3.41
C ALA A 145 15.31 16.74 2.29
N GLU A 146 15.53 15.46 2.56
CA GLU A 146 15.95 14.48 1.54
C GLU A 146 14.88 14.29 0.47
N LEU A 147 13.60 14.16 0.87
CA LEU A 147 12.50 14.06 -0.11
C LEU A 147 12.36 15.33 -0.96
N ALA A 148 12.55 16.50 -0.35
CA ALA A 148 12.51 17.76 -1.07
C ALA A 148 13.66 17.86 -2.09
N ALA A 149 14.87 17.47 -1.69
CA ALA A 149 16.03 17.43 -2.58
C ALA A 149 15.83 16.43 -3.74
N LEU A 150 15.29 15.23 -3.47
CA LEU A 150 14.98 14.22 -4.49
C LEU A 150 14.00 14.72 -5.57
N ASN A 151 13.11 15.64 -5.21
CA ASN A 151 12.08 16.17 -6.10
C ASN A 151 12.34 17.61 -6.56
N ASN A 152 13.51 18.18 -6.24
CA ASN A 152 13.85 19.58 -6.52
C ASN A 152 12.79 20.58 -6.02
N VAL A 153 12.40 20.42 -4.75
CA VAL A 153 11.37 21.23 -4.08
C VAL A 153 12.01 22.08 -2.99
N ASP A 154 11.62 23.35 -2.91
CA ASP A 154 11.92 24.19 -1.75
C ASP A 154 10.90 23.91 -0.63
N LEU A 155 11.38 23.38 0.51
CA LEU A 155 10.54 23.13 1.69
C LEU A 155 9.83 24.37 2.23
N SER A 156 10.37 25.57 2.01
CA SER A 156 9.72 26.81 2.42
C SER A 156 8.47 27.11 1.57
N ALA A 157 8.40 26.60 0.35
CA ALA A 157 7.34 26.82 -0.62
C ALA A 157 6.24 25.73 -0.62
N VAL A 158 6.38 24.67 0.19
CA VAL A 158 5.36 23.62 0.26
C VAL A 158 4.11 24.14 0.96
N ALA A 159 2.93 23.84 0.43
CA ALA A 159 1.64 24.22 1.02
C ALA A 159 1.11 23.10 1.94
N VAL A 160 0.08 23.43 2.71
CA VAL A 160 -0.67 22.43 3.48
C VAL A 160 -1.32 21.44 2.50
N ASN A 161 -1.20 20.15 2.80
CA ASN A 161 -1.65 19.00 2.02
C ASN A 161 -0.89 18.68 0.74
N ASP A 162 0.13 19.47 0.38
CA ASP A 162 1.14 19.00 -0.57
C ASP A 162 1.79 17.72 -0.03
N TYR A 163 2.36 16.90 -0.91
CA TYR A 163 2.79 15.57 -0.49
C TYR A 163 3.89 14.98 -1.36
N PHE A 164 4.67 14.11 -0.74
CA PHE A 164 5.53 13.17 -1.44
C PHE A 164 4.81 11.84 -1.55
N LEU A 165 4.89 11.23 -2.73
CA LEU A 165 4.25 9.96 -3.04
C LEU A 165 5.28 9.00 -3.60
N PHE A 166 5.23 7.76 -3.14
CA PHE A 166 5.95 6.65 -3.72
C PHE A 166 4.97 5.73 -4.43
N LYS A 167 5.35 5.28 -5.62
CA LYS A 167 4.59 4.35 -6.47
C LYS A 167 5.48 3.19 -6.86
N PHE A 168 4.87 2.04 -7.15
CA PHE A 168 5.60 0.81 -7.41
C PHE A 168 5.22 0.20 -8.75
N ILE A 169 6.22 -0.28 -9.47
CA ILE A 169 6.02 -1.20 -10.60
C ILE A 169 6.67 -2.53 -10.25
N VAL A 170 5.90 -3.62 -10.36
CA VAL A 170 6.34 -4.96 -9.94
C VAL A 170 6.73 -5.77 -11.16
N ASN A 171 7.96 -6.29 -11.17
CA ASN A 171 8.46 -7.20 -12.20
C ASN A 171 8.39 -8.64 -11.70
N LEU A 172 7.79 -9.52 -12.50
CA LEU A 172 7.53 -10.91 -12.16
C LEU A 172 8.53 -11.85 -12.84
N SER A 173 8.74 -13.02 -12.24
CA SER A 173 9.64 -14.05 -12.77
C SER A 173 9.20 -14.63 -14.11
N ASP A 174 7.93 -14.49 -14.47
CA ASP A 174 7.36 -14.93 -15.74
C ASP A 174 7.44 -13.86 -16.85
N GLY A 175 8.13 -12.75 -16.61
CA GLY A 175 8.34 -11.66 -17.56
C GLY A 175 7.21 -10.63 -17.60
N ARG A 176 6.11 -10.83 -16.85
CA ARG A 176 5.07 -9.81 -16.71
C ARG A 176 5.55 -8.65 -15.84
N ARG A 177 5.05 -7.46 -16.15
CA ARG A 177 5.29 -6.23 -15.41
C ARG A 177 3.95 -5.62 -15.01
N VAL A 178 3.73 -5.44 -13.71
CA VAL A 178 2.49 -4.89 -13.16
C VAL A 178 2.69 -3.41 -12.91
N VAL A 179 2.13 -2.60 -13.80
CA VAL A 179 2.30 -1.12 -13.84
C VAL A 179 1.11 -0.35 -13.27
N THR A 180 0.01 -1.05 -13.02
CA THR A 180 -1.23 -0.50 -12.47
C THR A 180 -1.97 -1.61 -11.74
N PHE A 181 -2.55 -1.28 -10.60
CA PHE A 181 -3.37 -2.18 -9.82
C PHE A 181 -4.77 -1.58 -9.79
N TYR A 182 -5.73 -2.27 -10.41
CA TYR A 182 -7.12 -1.83 -10.40
C TYR A 182 -7.80 -2.28 -9.10
N ASN A 183 -8.87 -1.58 -8.71
CA ASN A 183 -9.65 -1.83 -7.48
C ASN A 183 -10.09 -3.30 -7.28
N ASN A 184 -10.20 -4.09 -8.35
CA ASN A 184 -10.63 -5.50 -8.28
C ASN A 184 -9.46 -6.50 -8.11
N ILE A 185 -8.21 -6.03 -8.15
CA ILE A 185 -7.00 -6.84 -7.93
C ILE A 185 -6.46 -6.56 -6.52
N CYS A 186 -6.44 -5.28 -6.14
CA CYS A 186 -6.12 -4.79 -4.80
C CYS A 186 -7.01 -3.59 -4.53
N ASP A 187 -7.67 -3.52 -3.37
CA ASP A 187 -8.48 -2.35 -3.03
C ASP A 187 -7.58 -1.18 -2.60
N GLU A 188 -7.15 -0.40 -3.60
CA GLU A 188 -6.37 0.83 -3.42
C GLU A 188 -7.15 1.96 -2.73
N SER A 189 -8.47 1.81 -2.54
CA SER A 189 -9.31 2.88 -1.98
C SER A 189 -9.23 2.99 -0.47
N ARG A 190 -8.73 1.94 0.21
CA ARG A 190 -8.81 1.79 1.67
C ARG A 190 -7.49 1.43 2.36
N GLY A 191 -6.40 1.28 1.60
CA GLY A 191 -5.08 0.92 2.14
C GLY A 191 -4.92 -0.58 2.43
N GLU A 192 -5.64 -1.40 1.68
CA GLU A 192 -5.61 -2.86 1.75
C GLU A 192 -4.26 -3.43 1.23
N PRO A 193 -3.96 -4.72 1.48
CA PRO A 193 -2.80 -5.37 0.86
C PRO A 193 -2.81 -5.19 -0.67
N GLY A 194 -1.72 -4.65 -1.20
CA GLY A 194 -1.61 -4.26 -2.61
C GLY A 194 -2.02 -2.82 -2.92
N ASP A 195 -2.23 -1.94 -1.94
CA ASP A 195 -2.18 -0.49 -2.18
C ASP A 195 -0.78 -0.12 -2.65
N CYS A 196 -0.68 0.27 -3.92
CA CYS A 196 0.59 0.44 -4.61
C CYS A 196 1.16 1.84 -4.44
N ARG A 197 0.77 2.51 -3.36
CA ARG A 197 1.23 3.84 -2.98
C ARG A 197 1.50 3.91 -1.49
N VAL A 198 2.48 4.73 -1.17
CA VAL A 198 2.74 5.17 0.18
C VAL A 198 3.25 6.59 0.12
N GLY A 199 2.92 7.42 1.10
CA GLY A 199 3.40 8.79 1.06
C GLY A 199 3.33 9.51 2.38
N VAL A 200 3.74 10.77 2.30
CA VAL A 200 3.72 11.69 3.43
C VAL A 200 3.14 13.02 2.98
N ARG A 201 2.14 13.51 3.71
CA ARG A 201 1.48 14.79 3.46
C ARG A 201 1.97 15.84 4.44
N PHE A 202 2.02 17.10 4.01
CA PHE A 202 2.24 18.22 4.92
C PHE A 202 0.93 18.63 5.61
N LYS A 203 0.95 18.80 6.92
CA LYS A 203 -0.16 19.36 7.70
C LYS A 203 0.34 20.56 8.51
N ASN A 204 -0.60 21.37 9.00
CA ASN A 204 -0.31 22.50 9.88
C ASN A 204 -1.11 22.29 11.17
N GLN A 205 -0.51 21.61 12.15
CA GLN A 205 -1.15 21.24 13.43
C GLN A 205 -0.37 21.83 14.59
#